data_AF-A0A7F8QRG8-F1
#
_entry.id   AF-A0A7F8QRG8-F1
#
_cell.length_a   1.000
_cell.length_b   1.000
_cell.length_c   1.000
_cell.angle_alpha   90.00
_cell.angle_beta   90.00
_cell.angle_gamma   90.00
#
_symmetry.space_group_name_H-M   'P 1'
#
loop_
_entity.id
_entity.type
_entity.pdbx_description
1 polymer ?
#
loop_
_entity_poly.entity_id
_entity_poly.type
_entity_poly.pdbx_seq_one_letter_code
_entity_poly.pdbx_strand_id
1 'polypeptide(L)'
;MLKTLTDEEDADRGAWLPAFWKDFRRRFLALLSYQFSTFSPPLALNIIQNKNIGKPAQPALRREELEALFLSYDLKRLEMYSRNMVDYHLIMDLIPAISRMYFLHQLGDLSLSAAQSALLLGIGLQHKSVDQLEKEIELPAGQLMGLFNRIIRKVVKLFSEVQERAIEEQMAAVKDVVMEPTMKTLSDDLDEAAKEFQEKHKIEVGKLKNMDLSQYIIRGDDEEWNEVLNKAGQNASMVSLKSDKKRKLEAKQDPKQNKKLKKNRDVKNKKDLKLKRKK
;
A
#
# COMPACT_ATOMS: atom_id res chain seq x y z
N MET A 1 1.18 22.80 45.83
CA MET A 1 -0.15 22.32 45.41
C MET A 1 -1.14 23.42 45.70
N LEU A 2 -1.95 23.81 44.70
CA LEU A 2 -2.97 24.83 44.85
C LEU A 2 -4.33 24.13 44.92
N LYS A 3 -5.16 24.49 45.90
CA LYS A 3 -6.54 24.01 46.03
C LYS A 3 -7.43 25.24 46.09
N THR A 4 -8.33 25.38 45.13
CA THR A 4 -9.38 26.38 45.19
C THR A 4 -10.42 25.92 46.20
N LEU A 5 -10.70 26.74 47.20
CA LEU A 5 -11.85 26.59 48.09
C LEU A 5 -12.92 27.52 47.51
N THR A 6 -13.87 26.96 46.75
CA THR A 6 -14.98 27.71 46.17
C THR A 6 -16.17 27.67 47.13
N ASP A 7 -16.66 28.84 47.54
CA ASP A 7 -18.05 29.04 47.97
C ASP A 7 -18.96 29.11 46.72
N GLU A 8 -20.24 28.76 46.85
CA GLU A 8 -21.18 28.46 45.75
C GLU A 8 -21.36 29.60 44.70
N GLU A 9 -20.91 30.83 45.00
CA GLU A 9 -21.03 32.00 44.12
C GLU A 9 -19.85 32.19 43.13
N ASP A 10 -18.75 31.42 43.26
CA ASP A 10 -17.49 31.65 42.52
C ASP A 10 -17.11 30.50 41.54
N ALA A 11 -18.10 29.74 41.04
CA ALA A 11 -17.87 28.58 40.16
C ALA A 11 -17.07 28.93 38.88
N ASP A 12 -17.27 30.12 38.30
CA ASP A 12 -16.56 30.57 37.10
C ASP A 12 -15.07 30.90 37.36
N ARG A 13 -14.69 31.21 38.61
CA ARG A 13 -13.28 31.40 38.99
C ARG A 13 -12.53 30.07 39.13
N GLY A 14 -13.20 28.92 39.07
CA GLY A 14 -12.56 27.60 39.16
C GLY A 14 -11.79 27.16 37.91
N ALA A 15 -12.04 27.79 36.75
CA ALA A 15 -11.53 27.32 35.45
C ALA A 15 -10.02 27.56 35.21
N TRP A 16 -9.39 28.51 35.92
CA TRP A 16 -7.95 28.78 35.74
C TRP A 16 -7.07 27.66 36.31
N LEU A 17 -7.51 26.96 37.37
CA LEU A 17 -6.70 25.92 38.01
C LEU A 17 -6.50 24.69 37.11
N PRO A 18 -7.53 24.15 36.42
CA PRO A 18 -7.36 23.15 35.37
C PRO A 18 -6.49 23.63 34.20
N ALA A 19 -6.64 24.89 33.76
CA ALA A 19 -5.85 25.46 32.68
C ALA A 19 -4.36 25.60 33.05
N PHE A 20 -4.08 26.12 34.25
CA PHE A 20 -2.74 26.19 34.83
C PHE A 20 -2.12 24.80 34.99
N TRP A 21 -2.91 23.82 35.43
CA TRP A 21 -2.44 22.44 35.53
C TRP A 21 -2.06 21.85 34.18
N LYS A 22 -2.85 22.11 33.13
CA LYS A 22 -2.54 21.65 31.77
C LYS A 22 -1.21 22.23 31.29
N ASP A 23 -0.96 23.51 31.53
CA ASP A 23 0.32 24.17 31.20
C ASP A 23 1.48 23.64 32.05
N PHE A 24 1.30 23.56 33.38
CA PHE A 24 2.28 22.98 34.30
C PHE A 24 2.70 21.59 33.86
N ARG A 25 1.73 20.72 33.55
CA ARG A 25 1.99 19.36 33.10
C ARG A 25 2.79 19.33 31.82
N ARG A 26 2.42 20.13 30.81
CA ARG A 26 3.16 20.21 29.54
C ARG A 26 4.62 20.66 29.77
N ARG A 27 4.83 21.69 30.59
CA ARG A 27 6.17 22.19 30.94
C ARG A 27 6.96 21.16 31.74
N PHE A 28 6.34 20.55 32.74
CA PHE A 28 6.98 19.52 33.58
C PHE A 28 7.48 18.35 32.72
N LEU A 29 6.66 17.85 31.79
CA LEU A 29 7.07 16.79 30.85
C LEU A 29 8.23 17.20 29.93
N ALA A 30 8.35 18.50 29.60
CA ALA A 30 9.50 19.01 28.85
C ALA A 30 10.76 19.13 29.72
N LEU A 31 10.62 19.44 31.01
CA LEU A 31 11.75 19.59 31.95
C LEU A 31 12.29 18.24 32.49
N LEU A 32 11.52 17.14 32.36
CA LEU A 32 11.91 15.80 32.83
C LEU A 32 13.20 15.26 32.21
N SER A 33 13.53 15.64 30.98
CA SER A 33 14.76 15.22 30.31
C SER A 33 15.99 16.03 30.73
N TYR A 34 15.80 17.15 31.45
CA TYR A 34 16.88 18.05 31.87
C TYR A 34 17.23 17.79 33.34
N GLN A 35 17.10 18.80 34.21
CA GLN A 35 17.48 18.72 35.62
C GLN A 35 16.63 17.72 36.41
N PHE A 36 15.42 17.40 35.95
CA PHE A 36 14.53 16.45 36.61
C PHE A 36 14.74 14.99 36.16
N SER A 37 15.76 14.74 35.33
CA SER A 37 16.20 13.38 35.00
C SER A 37 16.75 12.65 36.23
N THR A 38 17.30 13.37 37.21
CA THR A 38 17.81 12.78 38.46
C THR A 38 16.72 12.35 39.44
N PHE A 39 15.46 12.75 39.21
CA PHE A 39 14.36 12.40 40.11
C PHE A 39 13.96 10.94 39.94
N SER A 40 13.57 10.30 41.04
CA SER A 40 13.00 8.95 41.03
C SER A 40 11.70 8.93 40.18
N PRO A 41 11.52 7.99 39.24
CA PRO A 41 10.35 7.91 38.36
C PRO A 41 9.02 7.79 39.14
N PRO A 42 8.93 7.03 40.25
CA PRO A 42 7.77 7.08 41.14
C PRO A 42 7.44 8.48 41.66
N LEU A 43 8.44 9.29 42.02
CA LEU A 43 8.23 10.66 42.49
C LEU A 43 7.71 11.55 41.37
N ALA A 44 8.32 11.49 40.19
CA ALA A 44 7.88 12.24 39.03
C ALA A 44 6.44 11.86 38.60
N LEU A 45 6.09 10.57 38.71
CA LEU A 45 4.73 10.09 38.46
C LEU A 45 3.72 10.67 39.47
N ASN A 46 4.07 10.72 40.76
CA ASN A 46 3.20 11.32 41.77
C ASN A 46 2.97 12.83 41.52
N ILE A 47 3.98 13.55 40.99
CA ILE A 47 3.83 14.96 40.63
C ILE A 47 2.88 15.13 39.43
N ILE A 48 2.90 14.21 38.46
CA ILE A 48 2.03 14.28 37.27
C ILE A 48 0.60 13.81 37.58
N GLN A 49 0.42 12.92 38.54
CA GLN A 49 -0.88 12.37 38.92
C GLN A 49 -1.59 13.28 39.92
N ASN A 50 -2.48 14.14 39.42
CA ASN A 50 -3.38 14.90 40.27
C ASN A 50 -4.80 14.34 40.18
N LYS A 51 -5.25 13.70 41.27
CA LYS A 51 -6.59 13.10 41.41
C LYS A 51 -7.70 14.15 41.46
N ASN A 52 -7.37 15.41 41.76
CA ASN A 52 -8.35 16.49 41.93
C ASN A 52 -8.80 17.12 40.61
N ILE A 53 -8.11 16.81 39.51
CA ILE A 53 -8.45 17.32 38.19
C ILE A 53 -9.04 16.14 37.45
N GLY A 54 -10.36 16.22 37.19
CA GLY A 54 -11.09 15.19 36.45
C GLY A 54 -10.36 14.84 35.16
N LYS A 55 -10.44 13.57 34.76
CA LYS A 55 -9.86 13.13 33.48
C LYS A 55 -10.39 14.08 32.39
N PRO A 56 -9.52 14.77 31.63
CA PRO A 56 -10.00 15.65 30.57
C PRO A 56 -10.84 14.82 29.60
N ALA A 57 -11.94 15.42 29.10
CA ALA A 57 -12.76 14.81 28.05
C ALA A 57 -11.84 14.37 26.92
N GLN A 58 -11.88 13.07 26.62
CA GLN A 58 -10.83 12.41 25.84
C GLN A 58 -10.84 12.94 24.40
N PRO A 59 -9.77 13.60 23.93
CA PRO A 59 -9.60 13.73 22.49
C PRO A 59 -9.33 12.31 21.96
N ALA A 60 -10.24 11.80 21.14
CA ALA A 60 -9.97 10.59 20.37
C ALA A 60 -8.78 10.87 19.46
N LEU A 61 -7.73 10.06 19.57
CA LEU A 61 -6.57 10.13 18.69
C LEU A 61 -7.01 10.07 17.23
N ARG A 62 -6.73 11.15 16.50
CA ARG A 62 -7.00 11.20 15.07
C ARG A 62 -5.81 10.64 14.30
N ARG A 63 -6.10 10.04 13.14
CA ARG A 63 -5.08 9.52 12.23
C ARG A 63 -4.07 10.60 11.82
N GLU A 64 -4.53 11.82 11.58
CA GLU A 64 -3.67 12.95 11.20
C GLU A 64 -2.61 13.25 12.26
N GLU A 65 -2.96 13.16 13.55
CA GLU A 65 -2.01 13.38 14.66
C GLU A 65 -0.99 12.24 14.75
N LEU A 66 -1.39 11.02 14.41
CA LEU A 66 -0.50 9.85 14.35
C LEU A 66 0.48 9.97 13.18
N GLU A 67 0.00 10.32 11.98
CA GLU A 67 0.82 10.47 10.77
C GLU A 67 1.77 11.67 10.85
N ALA A 68 1.42 12.71 11.63
CA ALA A 68 2.31 13.84 11.89
C ALA A 68 3.51 13.47 12.78
N LEU A 69 3.37 12.46 13.64
CA LEU A 69 4.39 12.07 14.62
C LEU A 69 5.16 10.79 14.23
N PHE A 70 4.54 9.88 13.49
CA PHE A 70 5.09 8.57 13.15
C PHE A 70 5.01 8.29 11.66
N LEU A 71 6.08 7.75 11.08
CA LEU A 71 6.03 7.20 9.74
C LEU A 71 5.38 5.81 9.76
N SER A 72 4.86 5.39 8.60
CA SER A 72 4.31 4.03 8.43
C SER A 72 5.33 2.92 8.76
N TYR A 73 6.63 3.18 8.57
CA TYR A 73 7.70 2.27 8.96
C TYR A 73 7.91 2.20 10.48
N ASP A 74 7.67 3.28 11.21
CA ASP A 74 7.81 3.30 12.67
C ASP A 74 6.77 2.42 13.36
N LEU A 75 5.56 2.40 12.81
CA LEU A 75 4.49 1.53 13.28
C LEU A 75 4.83 0.05 13.05
N LYS A 76 5.47 -0.27 11.91
CA LYS A 76 6.02 -1.62 11.68
C LYS A 76 7.13 -1.97 12.67
N ARG A 77 8.03 -1.02 13.01
CA ARG A 77 9.09 -1.24 14.02
C ARG A 77 8.49 -1.57 15.39
N LEU A 78 7.48 -0.82 15.82
CA LEU A 78 6.77 -1.09 17.07
C LEU A 78 6.08 -2.46 17.05
N GLU A 79 5.47 -2.84 15.93
CA GLU A 79 4.85 -4.15 15.77
C GLU A 79 5.89 -5.28 15.84
N MET A 80 7.04 -5.14 15.17
CA MET A 80 8.13 -6.12 15.22
C MET A 80 8.66 -6.32 16.64
N TYR A 81 8.80 -5.23 17.41
CA TYR A 81 9.18 -5.31 18.82
C TYR A 81 8.10 -6.00 19.67
N SER A 82 6.83 -5.68 19.45
CA SER A 82 5.70 -6.29 20.16
C SER A 82 5.63 -7.82 20.01
N ARG A 83 6.12 -8.33 18.88
CA ARG A 83 6.27 -9.74 18.52
C ARG A 83 7.60 -10.36 18.96
N ASN A 84 8.43 -9.64 19.72
CA ASN A 84 9.77 -10.05 20.16
C ASN A 84 10.76 -10.35 19.02
N MET A 85 10.53 -9.83 17.81
CA MET A 85 11.42 -10.09 16.67
C MET A 85 12.64 -9.16 16.65
N VAL A 86 12.58 -8.05 17.39
CA VAL A 86 13.66 -7.06 17.45
C VAL A 86 13.89 -6.60 18.88
N ASP A 87 15.10 -6.12 19.14
CA ASP A 87 15.52 -5.53 20.40
C ASP A 87 14.94 -4.11 20.62
N TYR A 88 14.84 -3.69 21.88
CA TYR A 88 14.20 -2.44 22.27
C TYR A 88 14.95 -1.20 21.78
N HIS A 89 16.26 -1.30 21.55
CA HIS A 89 17.07 -0.21 20.98
C HIS A 89 16.53 0.26 19.62
N LEU A 90 15.88 -0.61 18.84
CA LEU A 90 15.26 -0.22 17.57
C LEU A 90 14.04 0.67 17.76
N ILE A 91 13.41 0.76 18.92
CA ILE A 91 12.21 1.59 19.11
C ILE A 91 12.43 2.77 20.06
N MET A 92 13.64 2.90 20.63
CA MET A 92 13.99 3.91 21.65
C MET A 92 13.76 5.35 21.20
N ASP A 93 13.90 5.65 19.91
CA ASP A 93 13.61 6.95 19.29
C ASP A 93 12.11 7.29 19.28
N LEU A 94 11.25 6.27 19.26
CA LEU A 94 9.79 6.42 19.22
C LEU A 94 9.18 6.58 20.62
N ILE A 95 9.84 6.04 21.64
CA ILE A 95 9.33 6.04 23.03
C ILE A 95 9.07 7.44 23.58
N PRO A 96 9.94 8.45 23.40
CA PRO A 96 9.69 9.79 23.93
C PRO A 96 8.39 10.40 23.40
N ALA A 97 8.09 10.21 22.11
CA ALA A 97 6.85 10.68 21.51
C ALA A 97 5.63 9.95 22.12
N ILE A 98 5.68 8.62 22.22
CA ILE A 98 4.63 7.79 22.82
C ILE A 98 4.39 8.19 24.29
N SER A 99 5.46 8.35 25.07
CA SER A 99 5.38 8.76 26.47
C SER A 99 4.77 10.15 26.60
N ARG A 100 5.13 11.13 25.75
CA ARG A 100 4.50 12.45 25.75
C ARG A 100 3.01 12.36 25.48
N MET A 101 2.58 11.61 24.46
CA MET A 101 1.16 11.44 24.14
C MET A 101 0.39 10.77 25.28
N TYR A 102 0.99 9.75 25.92
CA TYR A 102 0.41 9.08 27.08
C TYR A 102 0.20 10.04 28.23
N PHE A 103 1.27 10.74 28.63
CA PHE A 103 1.22 11.70 29.72
C PHE A 103 0.56 13.02 29.35
N LEU A 104 0.09 13.23 28.13
CA LEU A 104 -0.81 14.34 27.78
C LEU A 104 -2.28 13.91 27.67
N HIS A 105 -2.60 12.66 27.99
CA HIS A 105 -3.92 12.04 27.83
C HIS A 105 -4.44 12.08 26.39
N GLN A 106 -3.53 12.04 25.41
CA GLN A 106 -3.90 11.90 24.00
C GLN A 106 -4.16 10.43 23.64
N LEU A 107 -3.52 9.48 24.32
CA LEU A 107 -3.71 8.03 24.11
C LEU A 107 -5.03 7.45 24.66
N GLY A 108 -6.05 8.28 24.90
CA GLY A 108 -7.38 7.87 25.36
C GLY A 108 -7.37 7.02 26.64
N ASP A 109 -8.12 5.91 26.62
CA ASP A 109 -8.35 4.98 27.73
C ASP A 109 -7.19 4.01 28.04
N LEU A 110 -5.99 4.27 27.52
CA LEU A 110 -4.82 3.46 27.86
C LEU A 110 -4.56 3.52 29.37
N SER A 111 -4.95 2.46 30.09
CA SER A 111 -4.65 2.31 31.51
C SER A 111 -3.40 1.45 31.69
N LEU A 112 -2.35 2.06 32.24
CA LEU A 112 -1.14 1.37 32.67
C LEU A 112 -1.12 1.28 34.19
N SER A 113 -0.53 0.19 34.70
CA SER A 113 -0.21 0.08 36.12
C SER A 113 0.73 1.22 36.55
N ALA A 114 0.77 1.55 37.85
CA ALA A 114 1.68 2.54 38.39
C ALA A 114 3.14 2.23 38.03
N ALA A 115 3.56 0.96 38.15
CA ALA A 115 4.90 0.52 37.78
C ALA A 115 5.17 0.65 36.26
N GLN A 116 4.18 0.33 35.42
CA GLN A 116 4.28 0.49 33.96
C GLN A 116 4.38 1.96 33.56
N SER A 117 3.61 2.83 34.22
CA SER A 117 3.66 4.28 34.00
C SER A 117 5.00 4.86 34.45
N ALA A 118 5.50 4.47 35.62
CA ALA A 118 6.82 4.89 36.11
C ALA A 118 7.95 4.46 35.16
N LEU A 119 7.86 3.23 34.63
CA LEU A 119 8.81 2.72 33.65
C LEU A 119 8.78 3.52 32.34
N LEU A 120 7.59 3.79 31.79
CA LEU A 120 7.41 4.57 30.57
C LEU A 120 7.91 6.02 30.72
N LEU A 121 7.75 6.59 31.91
CA LEU A 121 8.27 7.91 32.29
C LEU A 121 9.80 7.91 32.35
N GLY A 122 10.38 6.91 33.01
CA GLY A 122 11.82 6.77 33.19
C GLY A 122 12.57 6.59 31.87
N ILE A 123 12.10 5.68 31.01
CA ILE A 123 12.74 5.41 29.71
C ILE A 123 12.45 6.55 28.72
N GLY A 124 11.19 6.97 28.60
CA GLY A 124 10.78 7.87 27.53
C GLY A 124 11.05 9.35 27.78
N LEU A 125 10.85 9.83 29.02
CA LEU A 125 10.93 11.27 29.33
C LEU A 125 12.14 11.65 30.18
N GLN A 126 12.62 10.76 31.04
CA GLN A 126 13.85 10.99 31.82
C GLN A 126 15.10 10.41 31.15
N HIS A 127 14.94 9.60 30.09
CA HIS A 127 16.03 8.96 29.34
C HIS A 127 17.01 8.16 30.21
N LYS A 128 16.49 7.50 31.25
CA LYS A 128 17.30 6.64 32.12
C LYS A 128 17.61 5.30 31.47
N SER A 129 18.77 4.74 31.80
CA SER A 129 19.12 3.39 31.40
C SER A 129 18.29 2.35 32.17
N VAL A 130 18.16 1.14 31.60
CA VAL A 130 17.45 0.03 32.24
C VAL A 130 18.09 -0.31 33.59
N ASP A 131 19.43 -0.25 33.69
CA ASP A 131 20.17 -0.54 34.93
C ASP A 131 19.90 0.47 36.05
N GLN A 132 19.69 1.74 35.70
CA GLN A 132 19.30 2.76 36.67
C GLN A 132 17.86 2.53 37.16
N LEU A 133 16.98 2.15 36.25
CA LEU A 133 15.58 1.88 36.56
C LEU A 133 15.41 0.61 37.40
N GLU A 134 16.25 -0.40 37.21
CA GLU A 134 16.30 -1.60 38.06
C GLU A 134 16.55 -1.23 39.54
N LYS A 135 17.48 -0.29 39.80
CA LYS A 135 17.79 0.16 41.17
C LYS A 135 16.68 1.02 41.77
N GLU A 136 16.01 1.84 40.97
CA GLU A 136 15.01 2.80 41.47
C GLU A 136 13.61 2.21 41.63
N ILE A 137 13.27 1.22 40.79
CA ILE A 137 11.97 0.53 40.81
C ILE A 137 12.05 -0.76 41.65
N GLU A 138 13.27 -1.19 42.04
CA GLU A 138 13.53 -2.40 42.83
C GLU A 138 12.97 -3.67 42.16
N LEU A 139 12.98 -3.71 40.83
CA LEU A 139 12.49 -4.84 40.03
C LEU A 139 13.62 -5.37 39.13
N PRO A 140 13.76 -6.70 38.97
CA PRO A 140 14.74 -7.28 38.07
C PRO A 140 14.62 -6.78 36.63
N ALA A 141 15.73 -6.54 35.94
CA ALA A 141 15.77 -6.03 34.58
C ALA A 141 14.91 -6.83 33.59
N GLY A 142 14.89 -8.17 33.71
CA GLY A 142 14.04 -9.03 32.88
C GLY A 142 12.54 -8.77 33.05
N GLN A 143 12.09 -8.48 34.27
CA GLN A 143 10.70 -8.13 34.55
C GLN A 143 10.38 -6.73 34.02
N LEU A 144 11.30 -5.77 34.15
CA LEU A 144 11.15 -4.42 33.57
C LEU A 144 10.96 -4.49 32.07
N MET A 145 11.79 -5.24 31.36
CA MET A 145 11.64 -5.42 29.90
C MET A 145 10.34 -6.15 29.53
N GLY A 146 9.92 -7.14 30.33
CA GLY A 146 8.63 -7.78 30.18
C GLY A 146 7.45 -6.82 30.33
N LEU A 147 7.52 -5.90 31.31
CA LEU A 147 6.52 -4.84 31.50
C LEU A 147 6.55 -3.82 30.36
N PHE A 148 7.73 -3.39 29.92
CA PHE A 148 7.89 -2.47 28.81
C PHE A 148 7.25 -3.03 27.53
N ASN A 149 7.50 -4.29 27.23
CA ASN A 149 6.89 -4.95 26.09
C ASN A 149 5.35 -5.09 26.19
N ARG A 150 4.81 -5.30 27.39
CA ARG A 150 3.35 -5.22 27.62
C ARG A 150 2.80 -3.82 27.32
N ILE A 151 3.55 -2.76 27.63
CA ILE A 151 3.16 -1.38 27.29
C ILE A 151 3.13 -1.20 25.78
N ILE A 152 4.20 -1.60 25.08
CA ILE A 152 4.28 -1.45 23.62
C ILE A 152 3.17 -2.24 22.91
N ARG A 153 2.86 -3.47 23.37
CA ARG A 153 1.70 -4.22 22.83
C ARG A 153 0.39 -3.47 22.96
N LYS A 154 0.13 -2.79 24.08
CA LYS A 154 -1.08 -1.97 24.25
C LYS A 154 -1.08 -0.75 23.33
N VAL A 155 0.07 -0.10 23.15
CA VAL A 155 0.21 1.06 22.25
C VAL A 155 0.01 0.65 20.80
N VAL A 156 0.64 -0.44 20.36
CA VAL A 156 0.46 -0.98 18.99
C VAL A 156 -1.01 -1.31 18.75
N LYS A 157 -1.68 -1.98 19.70
CA LYS A 157 -3.12 -2.27 19.58
C LYS A 157 -3.95 -1.02 19.35
N LEU A 158 -3.71 0.04 20.15
CA LEU A 158 -4.42 1.31 19.98
C LEU A 158 -4.13 1.98 18.63
N PHE A 159 -2.89 1.95 18.17
CA PHE A 159 -2.52 2.50 16.86
C PHE A 159 -3.16 1.72 15.71
N SER A 160 -3.22 0.39 15.82
CA SER A 160 -3.96 -0.46 14.87
C SER A 160 -5.45 -0.14 14.87
N GLU A 161 -6.10 -0.03 16.04
CA GLU A 161 -7.52 0.34 16.15
C GLU A 161 -7.81 1.72 15.52
N VAL A 162 -6.92 2.70 15.69
CA VAL A 162 -7.05 4.03 15.06
C VAL A 162 -6.90 3.96 13.53
N GLN A 163 -5.95 3.15 13.03
CA GLN A 163 -5.79 2.95 11.59
C GLN A 163 -6.97 2.20 10.97
N GLU A 164 -7.44 1.15 11.63
CA GLU A 164 -8.60 0.36 11.19
C GLU A 164 -9.84 1.27 11.08
N ARG A 165 -10.14 2.07 12.11
CA ARG A 165 -11.25 3.04 12.06
C ARG A 165 -11.12 4.03 10.90
N ALA A 166 -9.92 4.55 10.65
CA ALA A 166 -9.71 5.48 9.56
C ALA A 166 -9.84 4.81 8.18
N ILE A 167 -9.49 3.53 8.06
CA ILE A 167 -9.72 2.75 6.84
C ILE A 167 -11.20 2.45 6.68
N GLU A 168 -11.91 2.10 7.75
CA GLU A 168 -13.36 1.90 7.75
C GLU A 168 -14.10 3.17 7.31
N GLU A 169 -13.72 4.35 7.81
CA GLU A 169 -14.27 5.63 7.38
C GLU A 169 -14.01 5.90 5.89
N GLN A 170 -12.83 5.57 5.38
CA GLN A 170 -12.48 5.69 3.96
C GLN A 170 -13.22 4.67 3.08
N MET A 171 -13.43 3.44 3.58
CA MET A 171 -14.15 2.38 2.88
C MET A 171 -15.66 2.63 2.87
N ALA A 172 -16.24 3.16 3.95
CA ALA A 172 -17.65 3.57 4.01
C ALA A 172 -17.95 4.77 3.09
N ALA A 173 -16.93 5.58 2.77
CA ALA A 173 -17.02 6.64 1.77
C ALA A 173 -16.89 6.14 0.32
N VAL A 174 -16.74 4.82 0.08
CA VAL A 174 -16.88 4.24 -1.25
C VAL A 174 -18.36 4.33 -1.64
N LYS A 175 -18.67 5.41 -2.37
CA LYS A 175 -19.89 5.71 -3.13
C LYS A 175 -20.85 4.52 -3.19
N ASP A 176 -22.08 4.72 -2.71
CA ASP A 176 -23.24 4.02 -3.26
C ASP A 176 -23.12 4.07 -4.79
N VAL A 177 -22.72 2.95 -5.38
CA VAL A 177 -22.81 2.76 -6.82
C VAL A 177 -24.30 2.68 -7.07
N VAL A 178 -24.91 3.83 -7.33
CA VAL A 178 -26.25 3.91 -7.88
C VAL A 178 -26.16 3.20 -9.22
N MET A 179 -26.56 1.93 -9.24
CA MET A 179 -26.74 1.15 -10.45
C MET A 179 -27.92 1.77 -11.19
N GLU A 180 -27.65 2.85 -11.93
CA GLU A 180 -28.63 3.40 -12.85
C GLU A 180 -28.88 2.35 -13.94
N PRO A 181 -30.14 1.97 -14.19
CA PRO A 181 -30.47 1.06 -15.27
C PRO A 181 -29.91 1.62 -16.57
N THR A 182 -29.10 0.83 -17.26
CA THR A 182 -28.62 1.20 -18.60
C THR A 182 -29.82 1.47 -19.49
N MET A 183 -29.81 2.61 -20.20
CA MET A 183 -30.90 3.03 -21.09
C MET A 183 -31.21 2.00 -22.20
N LYS A 184 -30.24 1.14 -22.50
CA LYS A 184 -30.37 -0.01 -23.40
C LYS A 184 -30.25 -1.30 -22.62
N THR A 185 -31.04 -2.30 -23.00
CA THR A 185 -30.89 -3.65 -22.44
C THR A 185 -29.68 -4.32 -23.08
N LEU A 186 -29.03 -5.22 -22.34
CA LEU A 186 -27.91 -6.02 -22.87
C LEU A 186 -28.32 -6.79 -24.14
N SER A 187 -29.58 -7.22 -24.21
CA SER A 187 -30.17 -7.84 -25.40
C SER A 187 -30.17 -6.91 -26.62
N ASP A 188 -30.56 -5.65 -26.46
CA ASP A 188 -30.59 -4.69 -27.57
C ASP A 188 -29.19 -4.38 -28.10
N ASP A 189 -28.19 -4.24 -27.21
CA ASP A 189 -26.79 -4.05 -27.60
C ASP A 189 -26.20 -5.27 -28.32
N LEU A 190 -26.56 -6.48 -27.89
CA LEU A 190 -26.16 -7.72 -28.56
C LEU A 190 -26.80 -7.85 -29.95
N ASP A 191 -28.05 -7.44 -30.10
CA ASP A 191 -28.76 -7.45 -31.38
C ASP A 191 -28.23 -6.39 -32.35
N GLU A 192 -27.89 -5.19 -31.87
CA GLU A 192 -27.18 -4.17 -32.66
C GLU A 192 -25.83 -4.69 -33.16
N ALA A 193 -25.03 -5.29 -32.27
CA ALA A 193 -23.74 -5.88 -32.63
C ALA A 193 -23.87 -7.05 -33.62
N ALA A 194 -24.91 -7.88 -33.49
CA ALA A 194 -25.18 -8.98 -34.41
C ALA A 194 -25.54 -8.47 -35.82
N LYS A 195 -26.35 -7.41 -35.92
CA LYS A 195 -26.70 -6.77 -37.20
C LYS A 195 -25.46 -6.19 -37.88
N GLU A 196 -24.62 -5.46 -37.14
CA GLU A 196 -23.36 -4.93 -37.69
C GLU A 196 -22.44 -6.04 -38.20
N PHE A 197 -22.35 -7.16 -37.49
CA PHE A 197 -21.55 -8.31 -37.92
C PHE A 197 -22.11 -8.93 -39.21
N GLN A 198 -23.43 -9.09 -39.30
CA GLN A 198 -24.08 -9.61 -40.51
C GLN A 198 -23.91 -8.69 -41.72
N GLU A 199 -23.96 -7.37 -41.53
CA GLU A 199 -23.72 -6.40 -42.60
C GLU A 199 -22.28 -6.46 -43.08
N LYS A 200 -21.31 -6.46 -42.17
CA LYS A 200 -19.88 -6.63 -42.49
C LYS A 200 -19.63 -7.95 -43.22
N HIS A 201 -20.24 -9.04 -42.75
CA HIS A 201 -20.15 -10.35 -43.38
C HIS A 201 -20.79 -10.37 -44.79
N LYS A 202 -21.95 -9.72 -44.99
CA LYS A 202 -22.57 -9.59 -46.32
C LYS A 202 -21.68 -8.79 -47.28
N ILE A 203 -21.05 -7.73 -46.80
CA ILE A 203 -20.10 -6.92 -47.59
C ILE A 203 -18.88 -7.76 -47.98
N GLU A 204 -18.35 -8.56 -47.07
CA GLU A 204 -17.20 -9.43 -47.33
C GLU A 204 -17.55 -10.59 -48.29
N VAL A 205 -18.70 -11.23 -48.11
CA VAL A 205 -19.23 -12.23 -49.06
C VAL A 205 -19.53 -11.62 -50.43
N GLY A 206 -20.02 -10.38 -50.47
CA GLY A 206 -20.24 -9.64 -51.72
C GLY A 206 -18.91 -9.35 -52.45
N LYS A 207 -17.87 -8.98 -51.72
CA LYS A 207 -16.50 -8.83 -52.27
C LYS A 207 -15.98 -10.17 -52.81
N LEU A 208 -16.21 -11.27 -52.11
CA LEU A 208 -15.83 -12.62 -52.54
C LEU A 208 -16.58 -13.08 -53.80
N LYS A 209 -17.87 -12.77 -53.92
CA LYS A 209 -18.68 -13.13 -55.11
C LYS A 209 -18.30 -12.36 -56.36
N ASN A 210 -17.77 -11.13 -56.21
CA ASN A 210 -17.29 -10.32 -57.33
C ASN A 210 -15.85 -10.66 -57.76
N MET A 211 -15.18 -11.58 -57.06
CA MET A 211 -13.89 -12.10 -57.48
C MET A 211 -14.10 -13.26 -58.45
N ASP A 212 -13.38 -13.25 -59.57
CA ASP A 212 -13.48 -14.28 -60.61
C ASP A 212 -12.75 -15.55 -60.13
N LEU A 213 -13.45 -16.41 -59.37
CA LEU A 213 -12.92 -17.68 -58.84
C LEU A 213 -12.73 -18.76 -59.93
N SER A 214 -13.06 -18.45 -61.18
CA SER A 214 -12.89 -19.31 -62.35
C SER A 214 -11.44 -19.81 -62.53
N GLN A 215 -10.45 -19.02 -62.10
CA GLN A 215 -9.03 -19.40 -62.10
C GLN A 215 -8.64 -20.45 -61.05
N TYR A 216 -9.50 -20.73 -60.05
CA TYR A 216 -9.26 -21.73 -59.00
C TYR A 216 -10.13 -22.99 -59.16
N ILE A 217 -10.98 -23.06 -60.17
CA ILE A 217 -11.75 -24.26 -60.49
C ILE A 217 -10.77 -25.36 -60.91
N ILE A 218 -10.69 -26.43 -60.12
CA ILE A 218 -10.02 -27.67 -60.49
C ILE A 218 -10.97 -28.36 -61.48
N ARG A 219 -10.60 -28.40 -62.76
CA ARG A 219 -11.37 -29.16 -63.76
C ARG A 219 -11.12 -30.66 -63.51
N GLY A 220 -12.19 -31.40 -63.28
CA GLY A 220 -12.22 -32.87 -63.27
C GLY A 220 -13.67 -33.31 -63.46
N ASP A 221 -13.89 -34.35 -64.26
CA ASP A 221 -15.22 -34.94 -64.44
C ASP A 221 -15.65 -35.67 -63.16
N ASP A 222 -16.96 -35.72 -62.88
CA ASP A 222 -17.51 -36.34 -61.65
C ASP A 222 -17.11 -37.83 -61.50
N GLU A 223 -16.79 -38.50 -62.61
CA GLU A 223 -16.28 -39.87 -62.64
C GLU A 223 -14.82 -39.96 -62.14
N GLU A 224 -13.96 -39.00 -62.50
CA GLU A 224 -12.56 -38.93 -62.07
C GLU A 224 -12.45 -38.58 -60.58
N TRP A 225 -13.34 -37.71 -60.09
CA TRP A 225 -13.41 -37.36 -58.66
C TRP A 225 -13.84 -38.55 -57.80
N ASN A 226 -14.81 -39.35 -58.26
CA ASN A 226 -15.26 -40.53 -57.55
C ASN A 226 -14.18 -41.62 -57.50
N GLU A 227 -13.42 -41.84 -58.58
CA GLU A 227 -12.29 -42.78 -58.54
C GLU A 227 -11.20 -42.34 -57.56
N VAL A 228 -10.90 -41.05 -57.52
CA VAL A 228 -9.84 -40.50 -56.67
C VAL A 228 -10.26 -40.48 -55.20
N LEU A 229 -11.52 -40.15 -54.90
CA LEU A 229 -12.07 -40.22 -53.53
C LEU A 229 -12.20 -41.66 -53.02
N ASN A 230 -12.50 -42.62 -53.89
CA ASN A 230 -12.55 -44.04 -53.50
C ASN A 230 -11.15 -44.65 -53.29
N LYS A 231 -10.11 -44.17 -54.02
CA LYS A 231 -8.71 -44.59 -53.81
C LYS A 231 -8.04 -43.88 -52.63
N ALA A 232 -8.42 -42.63 -52.36
CA ALA A 232 -7.93 -41.81 -51.26
C ALA A 232 -8.91 -41.90 -50.08
N GLY A 233 -8.83 -42.96 -49.28
CA GLY A 233 -9.69 -43.14 -48.10
C GLY A 233 -9.72 -41.93 -47.17
N GLN A 234 -10.71 -41.88 -46.26
CA GLN A 234 -11.20 -40.71 -45.48
C GLN A 234 -10.17 -39.76 -44.81
N ASN A 235 -8.87 -40.09 -44.78
CA ASN A 235 -7.80 -39.29 -44.17
C ASN A 235 -6.67 -38.87 -45.15
N ALA A 236 -6.94 -38.76 -46.45
CA ALA A 236 -5.95 -38.27 -47.41
C ALA A 236 -5.83 -36.73 -47.36
N SER A 237 -4.67 -36.20 -46.97
CA SER A 237 -4.39 -34.75 -46.90
C SER A 237 -4.01 -34.12 -48.23
N MET A 238 -3.74 -34.93 -49.26
CA MET A 238 -3.36 -34.45 -50.59
C MET A 238 -3.94 -35.37 -51.66
N VAL A 239 -4.70 -34.77 -52.58
CA VAL A 239 -5.40 -35.45 -53.67
C VAL A 239 -4.97 -34.80 -54.98
N SER A 240 -4.41 -35.59 -55.91
CA SER A 240 -3.89 -35.09 -57.18
C SER A 240 -4.73 -35.60 -58.36
N LEU A 241 -5.30 -34.69 -59.13
CA LEU A 241 -5.91 -34.96 -60.44
C LEU A 241 -4.94 -34.54 -61.55
N LYS A 242 -4.84 -35.35 -62.61
CA LYS A 242 -4.04 -34.99 -63.79
C LYS A 242 -4.80 -33.94 -64.58
N SER A 243 -4.21 -32.76 -64.79
CA SER A 243 -4.78 -31.71 -65.63
C SER A 243 -4.08 -31.67 -66.99
N ASP A 244 -4.83 -31.83 -68.07
CA ASP A 244 -4.27 -31.99 -69.43
C ASP A 244 -3.83 -30.68 -70.12
N LYS A 245 -3.81 -29.54 -69.42
CA LYS A 245 -3.23 -28.28 -69.95
C LYS A 245 -2.55 -27.45 -68.86
N LYS A 246 -1.25 -27.20 -69.01
CA LYS A 246 -0.48 -26.24 -68.19
C LYS A 246 -1.14 -24.87 -68.21
N ARG A 247 -1.52 -24.39 -67.02
CA ARG A 247 -2.04 -23.03 -66.78
C ARG A 247 -0.97 -22.00 -67.18
N LYS A 248 -1.29 -21.06 -68.08
CA LYS A 248 -0.43 -19.88 -68.34
C LYS A 248 -0.50 -18.97 -67.11
N LEU A 249 0.64 -18.73 -66.47
CA LEU A 249 0.80 -17.69 -65.46
C LEU A 249 0.84 -16.33 -66.18
N GLU A 250 -0.20 -15.52 -66.06
CA GLU A 250 -0.09 -14.09 -66.40
C GLU A 250 0.57 -13.36 -65.23
N ALA A 251 1.72 -12.74 -65.52
CA ALA A 251 2.39 -11.82 -64.62
C ALA A 251 1.58 -10.51 -64.52
N LYS A 252 0.95 -10.27 -63.37
CA LYS A 252 0.48 -8.92 -62.99
C LYS A 252 0.95 -8.56 -61.58
N GLN A 253 2.04 -7.80 -61.59
CA GLN A 253 2.41 -6.68 -60.72
C GLN A 253 1.97 -6.71 -59.24
N ASP A 254 2.90 -7.12 -58.38
CA ASP A 254 2.95 -6.67 -56.98
C ASP A 254 3.26 -5.16 -56.89
N PRO A 255 2.48 -4.36 -56.14
CA PRO A 255 2.93 -3.05 -55.67
C PRO A 255 3.89 -3.23 -54.48
N LYS A 256 5.14 -2.86 -54.72
CA LYS A 256 6.26 -2.76 -53.77
C LYS A 256 5.88 -2.05 -52.45
N GLN A 257 6.00 -2.74 -51.32
CA GLN A 257 6.28 -2.09 -50.03
C GLN A 257 7.77 -1.73 -49.94
N ASN A 258 8.08 -0.44 -49.94
CA ASN A 258 9.42 0.09 -49.68
C ASN A 258 9.74 0.08 -48.17
N LYS A 259 10.57 -0.86 -47.70
CA LYS A 259 11.41 -0.66 -46.50
C LYS A 259 12.85 -0.40 -46.96
N LYS A 260 13.28 0.86 -46.90
CA LYS A 260 14.67 1.28 -47.16
C LYS A 260 15.55 0.92 -45.96
N LEU A 261 16.46 -0.05 -46.11
CA LEU A 261 17.72 -0.09 -45.35
C LEU A 261 18.74 0.82 -46.06
N LYS A 262 19.24 1.83 -45.34
CA LYS A 262 20.38 2.67 -45.75
C LYS A 262 21.70 1.92 -45.46
N LYS A 263 22.54 1.76 -46.48
CA LYS A 263 24.01 1.66 -46.32
C LYS A 263 24.68 2.23 -47.58
N ASN A 264 25.29 3.40 -47.44
CA ASN A 264 26.17 3.99 -48.47
C ASN A 264 27.62 3.63 -48.16
N ARG A 265 28.30 3.10 -49.18
CA ARG A 265 29.74 3.20 -49.45
C ARG A 265 29.98 4.57 -50.14
N ASP A 266 31.10 5.27 -50.10
CA ASP A 266 32.50 4.88 -49.94
C ASP A 266 33.38 6.15 -49.70
N VAL A 267 34.69 5.93 -49.56
CA VAL A 267 35.84 6.83 -49.81
C VAL A 267 36.72 7.21 -48.59
N LYS A 268 37.74 6.35 -48.38
CA LYS A 268 39.20 6.62 -48.25
C LYS A 268 39.70 7.86 -47.49
N ASN A 269 40.44 7.63 -46.39
CA ASN A 269 41.92 7.72 -46.29
C ASN A 269 42.43 8.13 -44.89
N LYS A 270 43.17 7.23 -44.24
CA LYS A 270 44.49 7.43 -43.56
C LYS A 270 44.80 6.11 -42.83
N LYS A 271 45.56 5.22 -43.48
CA LYS A 271 47.01 5.01 -43.26
C LYS A 271 47.33 4.60 -41.81
N ASP A 272 47.65 3.32 -41.69
CA ASP A 272 48.80 2.75 -40.99
C ASP A 272 49.11 3.28 -39.59
N LEU A 273 49.06 2.39 -38.60
CA LEU A 273 50.26 1.95 -37.87
C LEU A 273 49.93 0.82 -36.85
N LYS A 274 50.44 -0.36 -37.20
CA LYS A 274 51.08 -1.39 -36.36
C LYS A 274 50.29 -1.95 -35.15
N LEU A 275 49.87 -3.21 -35.21
CA LEU A 275 50.68 -4.41 -34.87
C LEU A 275 51.37 -4.35 -33.50
N LYS A 276 50.93 -5.30 -32.66
CA LYS A 276 51.73 -6.20 -31.81
C LYS A 276 52.54 -5.59 -30.65
N ARG A 277 52.14 -6.07 -29.46
CA ARG A 277 52.99 -6.63 -28.38
C ARG A 277 54.23 -5.83 -27.95
N LYS A 278 54.24 -5.40 -26.68
CA LYS A 278 55.07 -5.95 -25.59
C LYS A 278 55.05 -4.99 -24.38
N LYS A 279 54.54 -5.44 -23.25
CA LYS A 279 55.32 -5.94 -22.10
C LYS A 279 54.37 -6.63 -21.13
#